data_AF-A0A5W0JT17-F1
#
_entry.id   AF-A0A5W0JT17-F1
#
_cell.length_a   1.000
_cell.length_b   1.000
_cell.length_c   1.000
_cell.angle_alpha   90.00
_cell.angle_beta   90.00
_cell.angle_gamma   90.00
#
_symmetry.space_group_name_H-M   'P 1'
#
loop_
_entity.id
_entity.type
_entity.pdbx_description
1 polymer ?
#
loop_
_entity_poly.entity_id
_entity_poly.type
_entity_poly.pdbx_seq_one_letter_code
_entity_poly.pdbx_strand_id
1 'polypeptide(L)'
;LSLLFLAVIIKYDVSLPTKKVTGILLLIVISGSLFSACQFAYKDAKNKNAFSPYILASRFATYTPFFNLNYFALAAKEHQRLLSIANTVPYFQLSVRDTGIDTYVLIVGESVRVDNMSLYGYTRSTTPQVEAQRKQIKLFNQAISGAPYTALSVPLSLTADSVLSHDIHNYPDN
;
A
#
# COMPACT_ATOMS: atom_id res chain seq x y z
N LEU A 1 -8.44 -17.98 -12.14
CA LEU A 1 -8.82 -17.65 -13.52
C LEU A 1 -7.93 -18.31 -14.59
N SER A 2 -6.60 -18.32 -14.42
CA SER A 2 -5.69 -18.87 -15.44
C SER A 2 -5.71 -20.40 -15.60
N LEU A 3 -5.72 -21.13 -14.48
CA LEU A 3 -5.98 -22.59 -14.49
C LEU A 3 -7.39 -22.91 -14.99
N LEU A 4 -8.33 -22.00 -14.77
CA LEU A 4 -9.70 -22.11 -15.28
C LEU A 4 -9.75 -21.87 -16.79
N PHE A 5 -8.93 -20.97 -17.32
CA PHE A 5 -8.77 -20.74 -18.76
C PHE A 5 -8.13 -21.97 -19.43
N LEU A 6 -7.08 -22.56 -18.83
CA LEU A 6 -6.51 -23.82 -19.30
C LEU A 6 -7.52 -24.98 -19.21
N ALA A 7 -8.29 -25.07 -18.12
CA ALA A 7 -9.30 -26.10 -17.92
C ALA A 7 -10.51 -25.93 -18.86
N VAL A 8 -10.88 -24.69 -19.19
CA VAL A 8 -11.95 -24.38 -20.17
C VAL A 8 -11.49 -24.75 -21.58
N ILE A 9 -10.21 -24.52 -21.91
CA ILE A 9 -9.60 -24.99 -23.16
C ILE A 9 -9.57 -26.54 -23.24
N ILE A 10 -9.39 -27.22 -22.11
CA ILE A 10 -9.40 -28.70 -22.05
C ILE A 10 -10.83 -29.26 -22.13
N LYS A 11 -11.83 -28.53 -21.60
CA LYS A 11 -13.21 -29.03 -21.47
C LYS A 11 -14.12 -28.66 -22.64
N TYR A 12 -13.82 -27.59 -23.38
CA TYR A 12 -14.48 -27.29 -24.65
C TYR A 12 -13.62 -27.80 -25.80
N ASP A 13 -14.18 -28.70 -26.61
CA ASP A 13 -13.61 -29.21 -27.86
C ASP A 13 -13.63 -28.13 -28.96
N VAL A 14 -13.11 -26.94 -28.63
CA VAL A 14 -12.69 -25.98 -29.64
C VAL A 14 -11.44 -26.61 -30.22
N SER A 15 -11.50 -27.05 -31.47
CA SER A 15 -10.37 -27.62 -32.19
C SER A 15 -9.19 -26.64 -32.13
N LEU A 16 -8.32 -26.81 -31.14
CA LEU A 16 -7.10 -26.04 -31.03
C LEU A 16 -6.33 -26.29 -32.32
N PRO A 17 -5.74 -25.25 -32.93
CA PRO A 17 -4.86 -25.45 -34.06
C PRO A 17 -3.77 -26.46 -33.64
N THR A 18 -3.25 -27.25 -34.59
CA THR A 18 -2.30 -28.35 -34.33
C THR A 18 -1.28 -28.02 -33.24
N LYS A 19 -0.90 -29.00 -32.39
CA LYS A 19 -0.01 -28.82 -31.21
C LYS A 19 1.20 -27.89 -31.45
N LYS A 20 1.73 -27.87 -32.68
CA LYS A 20 2.80 -26.97 -33.13
C LYS A 20 2.40 -25.48 -33.11
N VAL A 21 1.22 -25.14 -33.62
CA VAL A 21 0.70 -23.76 -33.70
C VAL A 21 0.38 -23.23 -32.30
N THR A 22 -0.23 -24.03 -31.42
CA THR A 22 -0.47 -23.62 -30.03
C THR A 22 0.84 -23.34 -29.29
N GLY A 23 1.86 -24.17 -29.49
CA GLY A 23 3.20 -23.95 -28.91
C GLY A 23 3.84 -22.64 -29.40
N ILE A 24 3.75 -22.36 -30.70
CA ILE A 24 4.25 -21.11 -31.29
C ILE A 24 3.51 -19.90 -30.72
N LEU A 25 2.18 -19.95 -30.60
CA LEU A 25 1.39 -18.86 -30.05
C LEU A 25 1.76 -18.56 -28.59
N LEU A 26 1.98 -19.60 -27.78
CA LEU A 26 2.41 -19.48 -26.39
C LEU A 26 3.81 -18.83 -26.29
N LEU A 27 4.74 -19.21 -27.16
CA LEU A 27 6.07 -18.60 -27.24
C LEU A 27 6.03 -17.12 -27.65
N ILE A 28 5.10 -16.74 -28.53
CA ILE A 28 4.90 -15.33 -28.91
C ILE A 28 4.38 -14.52 -27.72
N VAL A 29 3.41 -15.05 -26.96
CA VAL A 29 2.88 -14.38 -25.76
C VAL A 29 3.96 -14.25 -24.67
N ILE A 30 4.73 -15.32 -24.43
CA ILE A 30 5.84 -15.30 -23.47
C ILE A 30 6.92 -14.32 -23.89
N SER A 31 7.34 -14.32 -25.17
CA SER A 31 8.39 -13.41 -25.64
C SER A 31 7.96 -11.95 -25.63
N GLY A 32 6.70 -11.65 -26.00
CA GLY A 32 6.14 -10.29 -25.91
C GLY A 32 6.05 -9.78 -24.47
N SER A 33 5.59 -10.62 -23.54
CA SER A 33 5.54 -10.26 -22.11
C SER A 33 6.94 -10.07 -21.51
N LEU A 34 7.91 -10.90 -21.88
CA LEU A 34 9.30 -10.78 -21.46
C LEU A 34 9.95 -9.51 -22.01
N PHE A 35 9.73 -9.20 -23.29
CA PHE A 35 10.23 -7.97 -23.92
C PHE A 35 9.70 -6.72 -23.23
N SER A 36 8.38 -6.67 -22.96
CA SER A 36 7.75 -5.56 -22.23
C SER A 36 8.32 -5.40 -20.82
N ALA A 37 8.49 -6.52 -20.09
CA ALA A 37 9.07 -6.53 -18.76
C ALA A 37 10.53 -6.03 -18.76
N CYS A 38 11.37 -6.50 -19.69
CA CYS A 38 12.76 -6.06 -19.84
C CYS A 38 12.87 -4.59 -20.26
N GLN A 39 12.00 -4.11 -21.17
CA GLN A 39 11.98 -2.71 -21.57
C GLN A 39 11.60 -1.80 -20.40
N PHE A 40 10.67 -2.23 -19.55
CA PHE A 40 10.36 -1.54 -18.30
C PHE A 40 11.56 -1.55 -17.35
N ALA A 41 12.22 -2.68 -17.14
CA ALA A 41 13.40 -2.77 -16.29
C ALA A 41 14.51 -1.81 -16.74
N TYR A 42 14.77 -1.75 -18.04
CA TYR A 42 15.75 -0.83 -18.62
C TYR A 42 15.39 0.64 -18.39
N LYS A 43 14.11 1.02 -18.59
CA LYS A 43 13.63 2.39 -18.32
C LYS A 43 13.65 2.74 -16.84
N ASP A 44 13.26 1.81 -15.97
CA ASP A 44 13.20 2.01 -14.51
C ASP A 44 14.61 2.14 -13.92
N ALA A 45 15.56 1.30 -14.36
CA ALA A 45 16.97 1.39 -13.97
C ALA A 45 17.65 2.70 -14.40
N LYS A 46 17.18 3.34 -15.47
CA LYS A 46 17.68 4.66 -15.90
C LYS A 46 17.13 5.81 -15.07
N ASN A 47 15.93 5.67 -14.52
CA ASN A 47 15.22 6.72 -13.80
C ASN A 47 15.31 6.60 -12.27
N LYS A 48 15.79 5.48 -11.73
CA LYS A 48 15.89 5.24 -10.29
C LYS A 48 17.24 4.65 -9.93
N ASN A 49 17.75 5.05 -8.77
CA ASN A 49 19.02 4.54 -8.22
C ASN A 49 18.94 3.08 -7.73
N ALA A 50 17.74 2.51 -7.60
CA ALA A 50 17.54 1.14 -7.12
C ALA A 50 16.47 0.40 -7.93
N PHE A 51 16.86 -0.74 -8.51
CA PHE A 51 15.99 -1.64 -9.25
C PHE A 51 15.36 -2.69 -8.33
N SER A 52 14.04 -2.89 -8.40
CA SER A 52 13.33 -3.88 -7.57
C SER A 52 12.95 -5.14 -8.38
N PRO A 53 13.56 -6.31 -8.12
CA PRO A 53 13.28 -7.53 -8.88
C PRO A 53 11.82 -7.99 -8.75
N TYR A 54 11.17 -7.69 -7.63
CA TYR A 54 9.76 -8.01 -7.42
C TYR A 54 8.80 -7.21 -8.31
N ILE A 55 9.13 -5.94 -8.61
CA ILE A 55 8.32 -5.13 -9.54
C ILE A 55 8.44 -5.66 -10.96
N LEU A 56 9.62 -6.16 -11.34
CA LEU A 56 9.79 -6.82 -12.64
C LEU A 56 8.99 -8.12 -12.70
N ALA A 57 9.11 -8.97 -11.68
CA ALA A 57 8.37 -10.22 -11.57
C ALA A 57 6.85 -10.00 -11.60
N SER A 58 6.36 -8.96 -10.91
CA SER A 58 4.94 -8.62 -10.88
C SER A 58 4.41 -8.18 -12.24
N ARG A 59 5.18 -7.35 -12.97
CA ARG A 59 4.83 -6.93 -14.33
C ARG A 59 4.87 -8.09 -15.32
N PHE A 60 5.91 -8.93 -15.25
CA PHE A 60 5.98 -10.13 -16.07
C PHE A 60 4.75 -11.02 -15.83
N ALA A 61 4.43 -11.31 -14.57
CA ALA A 61 3.23 -12.08 -14.22
C ALA A 61 1.96 -11.45 -14.81
N THR A 62 1.78 -10.12 -14.68
CA THR A 62 0.59 -9.37 -15.15
C THR A 62 0.29 -9.60 -16.64
N TYR A 63 1.32 -9.66 -17.49
CA TYR A 63 1.17 -9.83 -18.93
C TYR A 63 1.16 -11.31 -19.38
N THR A 64 1.17 -12.24 -18.44
CA THR A 64 1.12 -13.69 -18.72
C THR A 64 -0.17 -14.30 -18.19
N PRO A 65 -0.49 -15.53 -18.58
CA PRO A 65 -1.54 -16.29 -17.90
C PRO A 65 -1.32 -16.34 -16.37
N PHE A 66 -0.09 -16.20 -15.87
CA PHE A 66 0.20 -16.23 -14.43
C PHE A 66 -0.06 -14.92 -13.69
N PHE A 67 -0.95 -14.04 -14.17
CA PHE A 67 -1.23 -12.73 -13.54
C PHE A 67 -1.54 -12.78 -12.05
N ASN A 68 -2.09 -13.88 -11.54
CA ASN A 68 -2.35 -14.06 -10.10
C ASN A 68 -1.05 -14.07 -9.27
N LEU A 69 0.09 -14.44 -9.87
CA LEU A 69 1.41 -14.38 -9.22
C LEU A 69 1.90 -12.96 -8.97
N ASN A 70 1.34 -11.95 -9.65
CA ASN A 70 1.66 -10.54 -9.40
C ASN A 70 1.45 -10.19 -7.91
N TYR A 71 0.29 -10.58 -7.34
CA TYR A 71 -0.03 -10.27 -5.95
C TYR A 71 0.98 -10.85 -4.96
N PHE A 72 1.50 -12.06 -5.23
CA PHE A 72 2.53 -12.67 -4.39
C PHE A 72 3.88 -11.96 -4.53
N ALA A 73 4.26 -11.54 -5.74
CA ALA A 73 5.48 -10.76 -5.95
C ALA A 73 5.41 -9.40 -5.24
N LEU A 74 4.26 -8.71 -5.31
CA LEU A 74 4.03 -7.47 -4.57
C LEU A 74 4.03 -7.70 -3.05
N ALA A 75 3.37 -8.75 -2.57
CA ALA A 75 3.35 -9.10 -1.15
C ALA A 75 4.76 -9.42 -0.62
N ALA A 76 5.58 -10.16 -1.39
CA ALA A 76 6.96 -10.45 -1.03
C ALA A 76 7.82 -9.17 -0.95
N LYS A 77 7.61 -8.23 -1.90
CA LYS A 77 8.25 -6.92 -1.86
C LYS A 77 7.89 -6.14 -0.60
N GLU A 78 6.59 -6.06 -0.28
CA GLU A 78 6.12 -5.35 0.91
C GLU A 78 6.59 -6.03 2.19
N HIS A 79 6.61 -7.37 2.24
CA HIS A 79 7.17 -8.11 3.37
C HIS A 79 8.65 -7.78 3.59
N GLN A 80 9.47 -7.77 2.53
CA GLN A 80 10.88 -7.38 2.64
C GLN A 80 11.04 -5.92 3.12
N ARG A 81 10.16 -5.02 2.67
CA ARG A 81 10.12 -3.63 3.11
C ARG A 81 9.78 -3.53 4.60
N LEU A 82 8.79 -4.26 5.09
CA LEU A 82 8.44 -4.34 6.52
C LEU A 82 9.57 -4.91 7.37
N LEU A 83 10.27 -5.95 6.90
CA LEU A 83 11.44 -6.49 7.59
C LEU A 83 12.56 -5.45 7.71
N SER A 84 12.78 -4.60 6.70
CA SER A 84 13.79 -3.55 6.79
C SER A 84 13.43 -2.47 7.83
N ILE A 85 12.15 -2.15 7.96
CA ILE A 85 11.63 -1.24 8.99
C ILE A 85 11.83 -1.86 10.37
N ALA A 86 11.36 -3.09 10.57
CA ALA A 86 11.39 -3.76 11.88
C ALA A 86 12.81 -3.99 12.44
N ASN A 87 13.82 -4.09 11.56
CA ASN A 87 15.21 -4.28 11.96
C ASN A 87 15.96 -2.97 12.28
N THR A 88 15.32 -1.81 12.11
CA THR A 88 15.92 -0.51 12.42
C THR A 88 15.58 -0.14 13.86
N VAL A 89 16.58 0.21 14.65
CA VAL A 89 16.38 0.69 16.03
C VAL A 89 16.27 2.22 16.01
N PRO A 90 15.11 2.79 16.35
CA PRO A 90 14.92 4.24 16.35
C PRO A 90 15.73 4.92 17.48
N TYR A 91 16.18 6.14 17.24
CA TYR A 91 16.87 6.95 18.25
C TYR A 91 16.03 8.17 18.63
N PHE A 92 15.60 8.23 19.89
CA PHE A 92 14.77 9.32 20.41
C PHE A 92 15.58 10.28 21.29
N GLN A 93 15.53 11.57 20.97
CA GLN A 93 16.01 12.62 21.87
C GLN A 93 14.88 12.99 22.85
N LEU A 94 14.78 12.23 23.94
CA LEU A 94 13.74 12.44 24.95
C LEU A 94 14.10 13.64 25.85
N SER A 95 13.18 14.59 25.95
CA SER A 95 13.19 15.62 26.98
C SER A 95 12.02 15.39 27.92
N VAL A 96 12.30 15.14 29.19
CA VAL A 96 11.27 14.94 30.21
C VAL A 96 10.90 16.30 30.80
N ARG A 97 9.61 16.60 30.83
CA ARG A 97 9.04 17.76 31.51
C ARG A 97 7.87 17.33 32.36
N ASP A 98 7.84 17.75 33.61
CA ASP A 98 6.68 17.56 34.46
C ASP A 98 5.59 18.57 34.05
N THR A 99 4.46 18.04 33.58
CA THR A 99 3.28 18.81 33.18
C THR A 99 2.15 18.70 34.20
N GLY A 100 2.31 17.90 35.27
CA GLY A 100 1.24 17.52 36.18
C GLY A 100 0.18 16.61 35.56
N ILE A 101 0.44 15.99 34.40
CA ILE A 101 -0.45 15.06 33.71
C ILE A 101 0.20 13.67 33.68
N ASP A 102 -0.40 12.73 34.40
CA ASP A 102 0.13 11.36 34.53
C ASP A 102 -0.35 10.40 33.42
N THR A 103 -1.49 10.68 32.80
CA THR A 103 -2.15 9.75 31.86
C THR A 103 -2.47 10.40 30.54
N TYR A 104 -2.01 9.78 29.46
CA TYR A 104 -2.29 10.17 28.07
C TYR A 104 -3.03 9.04 27.37
N VAL A 105 -4.13 9.36 26.70
CA VAL A 105 -4.91 8.40 25.89
C VAL A 105 -4.88 8.87 24.44
N LEU A 106 -4.27 8.09 23.57
CA LEU A 106 -4.27 8.32 22.12
C LEU A 106 -5.36 7.46 21.47
N ILE A 107 -6.30 8.12 20.78
CA ILE A 107 -7.38 7.44 20.04
C ILE A 107 -7.08 7.57 18.55
N VAL A 108 -6.85 6.44 17.89
CA VAL A 108 -6.68 6.39 16.43
C VAL A 108 -8.03 6.04 15.80
N GLY A 109 -8.60 7.00 15.07
CA GLY A 109 -9.84 6.78 14.32
C GLY A 109 -9.62 5.94 13.06
N GLU A 110 -10.68 5.29 12.59
CA GLU A 110 -10.69 4.55 11.32
C GLU A 110 -11.79 5.11 10.43
N SER A 111 -11.42 5.51 9.21
CA SER A 111 -12.34 5.98 8.14
C SER A 111 -13.33 7.10 8.51
N VAL A 112 -13.14 7.81 9.63
CA VAL A 112 -14.00 8.93 10.05
C VAL A 112 -13.76 10.15 9.17
N ARG A 113 -14.83 10.84 8.79
CA ARG A 113 -14.78 12.07 8.00
C ARG A 113 -15.43 13.23 8.74
N VAL A 114 -14.79 14.39 8.66
CA VAL A 114 -15.21 15.64 9.32
C VAL A 114 -16.59 16.10 8.85
N ASP A 115 -16.92 15.90 7.57
CA ASP A 115 -18.21 16.25 6.97
C ASP A 115 -19.41 15.51 7.57
N ASN A 116 -19.17 14.36 8.22
CA ASN A 116 -20.19 13.52 8.84
C ASN A 116 -20.24 13.65 10.38
N MET A 117 -19.55 14.62 10.95
CA MET A 117 -19.51 14.87 12.40
C MET A 117 -20.30 16.12 12.76
N SER A 118 -21.35 16.00 13.61
CA SER A 118 -22.14 17.16 14.04
C SER A 118 -21.32 18.20 14.82
N LEU A 119 -20.23 17.76 15.45
CA LEU A 119 -19.26 18.63 16.12
C LEU A 119 -18.72 19.72 15.18
N TYR A 120 -18.60 19.39 13.90
CA TYR A 120 -18.12 20.23 12.81
C TYR A 120 -19.24 20.83 11.94
N GLY A 121 -20.51 20.65 12.30
CA GLY A 121 -21.65 21.25 11.62
C GLY A 121 -22.49 20.30 10.75
N TYR A 122 -22.24 18.99 10.82
CA TYR A 122 -23.13 18.01 10.18
C TYR A 122 -24.56 18.08 10.77
N THR A 123 -25.57 17.93 9.92
CA THR A 123 -26.98 18.19 10.29
C THR A 123 -27.57 17.15 11.24
N ARG A 124 -27.08 15.91 11.24
CA ARG A 124 -27.53 14.85 12.15
C ARG A 124 -26.61 14.79 13.36
N SER A 125 -27.17 14.59 14.56
CA SER A 125 -26.40 14.45 15.79
C SER A 125 -25.59 13.14 15.81
N THR A 126 -24.37 13.17 15.27
CA THR A 126 -23.46 12.01 15.17
C THR A 126 -22.36 12.02 16.24
N THR A 127 -22.14 13.16 16.92
CA THR A 127 -21.13 13.31 17.98
C THR A 127 -21.67 13.93 19.28
N PRO A 128 -22.83 13.50 19.81
CA PRO A 128 -23.49 14.16 20.94
C PRO A 128 -22.67 14.17 22.23
N GLN A 129 -21.94 13.09 22.52
CA GLN A 129 -21.13 12.98 23.75
C GLN A 129 -19.91 13.89 23.72
N VAL A 130 -19.29 14.04 22.54
CA VAL A 130 -18.14 14.94 22.34
C VAL A 130 -18.60 16.39 22.41
N GLU A 131 -19.76 16.71 21.83
CA GLU A 131 -20.37 18.03 21.91
C GLU A 131 -20.76 18.44 23.33
N ALA A 132 -21.25 17.50 24.16
CA ALA A 132 -21.55 17.76 25.56
C ALA A 132 -20.31 18.26 26.34
N GLN A 133 -19.11 17.88 25.91
CA GLN A 133 -17.84 18.28 26.51
C GLN A 133 -17.11 19.40 25.75
N ARG A 134 -17.77 20.09 24.81
CA ARG A 134 -17.15 21.08 23.89
C ARG A 134 -16.31 22.16 24.60
N LYS A 135 -16.67 22.58 25.82
CA LYS A 135 -15.92 23.56 26.61
C LYS A 135 -14.53 23.07 27.07
N GLN A 136 -14.33 21.75 27.10
CA GLN A 136 -13.10 21.09 27.54
C GLN A 136 -12.24 20.60 26.36
N ILE A 137 -12.70 20.83 25.12
CA ILE A 137 -12.06 20.29 23.92
C ILE A 137 -11.40 21.40 23.13
N LYS A 138 -10.11 21.22 22.82
CA LYS A 138 -9.45 22.00 21.77
C LYS A 138 -9.79 21.36 20.42
N LEU A 139 -10.68 22.02 19.67
CA LEU A 139 -11.09 21.55 18.35
C LEU A 139 -10.12 22.04 17.26
N PHE A 140 -9.70 21.13 16.37
CA PHE A 140 -8.88 21.45 15.20
C PHE A 140 -9.74 21.41 13.93
N ASN A 141 -9.73 22.50 13.15
CA ASN A 141 -10.52 22.63 11.92
C ASN A 141 -9.69 22.44 10.64
N GLN A 142 -8.36 22.33 10.77
CA GLN A 142 -7.41 22.23 9.65
C GLN A 142 -6.45 21.05 9.88
N ALA A 143 -7.00 19.92 10.32
CA ALA A 143 -6.25 18.68 10.46
C ALA A 143 -6.45 17.84 9.18
N ILE A 144 -5.36 17.57 8.48
CA ILE A 144 -5.35 16.82 7.22
C ILE A 144 -4.54 15.55 7.44
N SER A 145 -5.09 14.40 7.07
CA SER A 145 -4.37 13.12 7.16
C SER A 145 -3.16 13.12 6.21
N GLY A 146 -2.06 12.49 6.64
CA GLY A 146 -0.87 12.32 5.81
C GLY A 146 -1.08 11.43 4.59
N ALA A 147 -2.10 10.57 4.57
CA ALA A 147 -2.45 9.75 3.42
C ALA A 147 -3.94 9.32 3.43
N PRO A 148 -4.54 9.00 2.26
CA PRO A 148 -5.96 8.66 2.16
C PRO A 148 -6.30 7.20 2.52
N TYR A 149 -5.37 6.42 3.08
CA TYR A 149 -5.61 5.03 3.49
C TYR A 149 -4.73 4.61 4.66
N THR A 150 -5.24 3.68 5.48
CA THR A 150 -4.70 3.31 6.80
C THR A 150 -3.23 2.89 6.76
N ALA A 151 -2.83 2.06 5.78
CA ALA A 151 -1.47 1.50 5.69
C ALA A 151 -0.36 2.55 5.55
N LEU A 152 -0.66 3.77 5.11
CA LEU A 152 0.28 4.90 5.13
C LEU A 152 -0.10 5.95 6.18
N SER A 153 -1.39 6.22 6.36
CA SER A 153 -1.87 7.29 7.25
C SER A 153 -1.43 7.10 8.69
N VAL A 154 -1.49 5.87 9.19
CA VAL A 154 -1.16 5.57 10.59
C VAL A 154 0.36 5.71 10.83
N PRO A 155 1.25 5.08 10.05
CA PRO A 155 2.68 5.31 10.19
C PRO A 155 3.07 6.79 10.08
N LEU A 156 2.54 7.53 9.10
CA LEU A 156 2.84 8.95 8.94
C LEU A 156 2.38 9.83 10.12
N SER A 157 1.41 9.36 10.92
CA SER A 157 0.91 10.10 12.08
C SER A 157 1.67 9.79 13.37
N LEU A 158 2.36 8.64 13.42
CA LEU A 158 2.97 8.09 14.64
C LEU A 158 4.50 8.03 14.57
N THR A 159 5.10 8.41 13.45
CA THR A 159 6.55 8.32 13.22
C THR A 159 7.14 9.70 12.92
N ALA A 160 8.46 9.79 12.82
CA ALA A 160 9.14 11.02 12.41
C ALA A 160 9.00 11.34 10.91
N ASP A 161 8.30 10.50 10.14
CA ASP A 161 8.15 10.70 8.71
C ASP A 161 7.24 11.89 8.37
N SER A 162 7.42 12.47 7.18
CA SER A 162 6.67 13.65 6.75
C SER A 162 6.07 13.49 5.35
N VAL A 163 4.92 14.12 5.13
CA VAL A 163 4.24 14.12 3.83
C VAL A 163 5.09 14.77 2.73
N LEU A 164 5.91 15.77 3.08
CA LEU A 164 6.74 16.52 2.13
C LEU A 164 8.05 15.78 1.80
N SER A 165 8.53 14.95 2.72
CA SER A 165 9.82 14.26 2.63
C SER A 165 9.67 12.81 3.05
N HIS A 166 8.76 12.09 2.39
CA HIS A 166 8.45 10.70 2.72
C HIS A 166 9.69 9.82 2.61
N ASP A 167 10.16 9.32 3.76
CA ASP A 167 11.22 8.35 3.86
C ASP A 167 10.77 7.21 4.77
N ILE A 168 10.67 6.02 4.18
CA ILE A 168 10.26 4.83 4.92
C ILE A 168 11.26 4.43 6.00
N HIS A 169 12.51 4.88 5.93
CA HIS A 169 13.47 4.64 7.00
C HIS A 169 13.11 5.34 8.31
N ASN A 170 12.15 6.27 8.30
CA ASN A 170 11.58 6.90 9.49
C ASN A 170 10.38 6.13 10.07
N TYR A 171 9.83 5.13 9.37
CA TYR A 171 8.73 4.31 9.89
C TYR A 171 9.03 3.48 11.15
N PRO A 172 10.28 3.06 11.44
CA PRO A 172 10.63 2.37 12.67
C PRO A 172 10.49 3.23 13.93
N ASP A 173 10.30 4.54 13.79
CA ASP A 173 10.26 5.50 14.90
C ASP A 173 8.90 5.53 15.64
N ASN A 174 8.02 4.53 15.47
CA ASN A 174 6.72 4.43 16.16
C ASN A 174 6.70 3.52 17.40
#